data_AF-L2FPV0-F1
#
_entry.id   AF-L2FPV0-F1
#
_cell.length_a   1.000
_cell.length_b   1.000
_cell.length_c   1.000
_cell.angle_alpha   90.00
_cell.angle_beta   90.00
_cell.angle_gamma   90.00
#
_symmetry.space_group_name_H-M   'P 1'
#
loop_
_entity.id
_entity.type
_entity.pdbx_description
1 polymer ?
#
loop_
_entity_poly.entity_id
_entity_poly.type
_entity_poly.pdbx_seq_one_letter_code
_entity_poly.pdbx_strand_id
1 'polypeptide(L)'
;MNIKETTQELTARLEGKRSEAEYLNKVRRDLQKRTPGLEAIELTFPTDRMEWDAEMGRQEQEITDSGALRNEPERILDIDPAPSAPDPKRNQPAGQEVDNELMALLPNSLKDKNEATTQTATAKENLKTGKKVLESLETILATQENLNKELEEKTLKLEKSLVEKDAAIKALEEAKDKAETHRNSYRKQLMTLRASDIMYKEHVVKVERDCDRHKEEATQLRSELEKAKQKYDKDMQESEDKREKAVSSATKAHEASKLLHEKELEQMQQRIDEATTARDSEKLAMEKRIEEYENKVEKLQQKSKETADAHTSTTKDLQKRLDDAAATHKTEMEEMQQRIDEATNTHETEKQATEKRIDESNNEIKRLRQGINATAATHESTTKDLQKRIDDAAATHKTEVEEMQQRIKDDEVKHKGKMDEMEQRLTTSKASYDAQLDDIEKSAENSETSHKEKVNTMHQLIEDAKTAHREELGEKQQSMDAAKAAHDAETDKLRIRIEDTKAMYKNRVGVAQKQLNDSKATHEDKVKEMQRQIDECNTARDKDAEEHGKEMKSMRDAIEEMRNTHWAAIETEKSSHGREKQSLETTHYKEKGG
;
A
#
# COMPACT_ATOMS: atom_id res chain seq x y z
N MET A 1 53.87 -15.21 10.47
CA MET A 1 55.08 -15.30 11.31
C MET A 1 55.92 -14.06 11.05
N ASN A 2 56.48 -13.41 12.08
CA ASN A 2 57.01 -12.05 11.97
C ASN A 2 58.56 -12.04 11.88
N ILE A 3 59.10 -11.68 10.72
CA ILE A 3 60.53 -11.82 10.37
C ILE A 3 61.46 -10.98 11.28
N LYS A 4 60.95 -9.93 11.93
CA LYS A 4 61.76 -9.10 12.84
C LYS A 4 62.16 -9.81 14.14
N GLU A 5 61.31 -10.67 14.70
CA GLU A 5 61.57 -11.32 15.99
C GLU A 5 62.66 -12.38 15.88
N THR A 6 62.63 -13.21 14.82
CA THR A 6 63.68 -14.22 14.55
C THR A 6 65.06 -13.60 14.34
N THR A 7 65.15 -12.40 13.77
CA THR A 7 66.43 -11.69 13.60
C THR A 7 67.00 -11.22 14.94
N GLN A 8 66.16 -10.78 15.88
CA GLN A 8 66.60 -10.38 17.22
C GLN A 8 67.01 -11.59 18.07
N GLU A 9 66.28 -12.70 18.03
CA GLU A 9 66.65 -13.90 18.78
C GLU A 9 67.98 -14.50 18.28
N LEU A 10 68.21 -14.51 16.95
CA LEU A 10 69.50 -14.92 16.37
C LEU A 10 70.66 -14.03 16.82
N THR A 11 70.46 -12.70 16.86
CA THR A 11 71.51 -11.75 17.27
C THR A 11 71.88 -11.97 18.74
N ALA A 12 70.91 -12.06 19.64
CA ALA A 12 71.16 -12.35 21.06
C ALA A 12 71.89 -13.70 21.28
N ARG A 13 71.58 -14.71 20.44
CA ARG A 13 72.20 -16.04 20.51
C ARG A 13 73.65 -16.05 19.99
N LEU A 14 74.02 -15.13 19.11
CA LEU A 14 75.41 -14.89 18.69
C LEU A 14 76.20 -14.11 19.75
N GLU A 15 75.60 -13.08 20.36
CA GLU A 15 76.21 -12.29 21.44
C GLU A 15 76.60 -13.17 22.65
N GLY A 16 75.73 -14.13 23.00
CA GLY A 16 76.01 -15.12 24.05
C GLY A 16 77.22 -15.99 23.75
N LYS A 17 77.31 -16.58 22.55
CA LYS A 17 78.47 -17.39 22.12
C LYS A 17 79.77 -16.57 22.04
N ARG A 18 79.68 -15.29 21.68
CA ARG A 18 80.83 -14.37 21.68
C ARG A 18 81.36 -14.14 23.10
N SER A 19 80.45 -13.92 24.05
CA SER A 19 80.76 -13.75 25.48
C SER A 19 81.44 -14.99 26.07
N GLU A 20 80.97 -16.19 25.69
CA GLU A 20 81.54 -17.48 26.09
C GLU A 20 82.97 -17.67 25.54
N ALA A 21 83.20 -17.33 24.26
CA ALA A 21 84.53 -17.36 23.65
C ALA A 21 85.52 -16.36 24.29
N GLU A 22 85.05 -15.18 24.71
CA GLU A 22 85.85 -14.21 25.45
C GLU A 22 86.19 -14.68 26.88
N TYR A 23 85.24 -15.33 27.56
CA TYR A 23 85.47 -15.96 28.87
C TYR A 23 86.55 -17.06 28.77
N LEU A 24 86.46 -17.97 27.80
CA LEU A 24 87.46 -19.01 27.58
C LEU A 24 88.85 -18.43 27.24
N ASN A 25 88.92 -17.36 26.43
CA ASN A 25 90.17 -16.65 26.16
C ASN A 25 90.69 -15.83 27.36
N LYS A 26 89.86 -15.51 28.36
CA LYS A 26 90.30 -14.97 29.65
C LYS A 26 90.90 -16.08 30.52
N VAL A 27 90.19 -17.20 30.68
CA VAL A 27 90.67 -18.38 31.43
C VAL A 27 92.02 -18.88 30.88
N ARG A 28 92.20 -18.94 29.55
CA ARG A 28 93.48 -19.28 28.91
C ARG A 28 94.63 -18.34 29.29
N ARG A 29 94.38 -17.03 29.31
CA ARG A 29 95.38 -16.02 29.72
C ARG A 29 95.70 -16.07 31.21
N ASP A 30 94.70 -16.30 32.06
CA ASP A 30 94.91 -16.36 33.51
C ASP A 30 95.57 -17.70 33.94
N LEU A 31 95.43 -18.77 33.15
CA LEU A 31 96.25 -19.98 33.24
C LEU A 31 97.71 -19.71 32.82
N GLN A 32 97.96 -19.09 31.66
CA GLN A 32 99.32 -18.76 31.21
C GLN A 32 100.08 -17.85 32.21
N LYS A 33 99.39 -16.96 32.92
CA LYS A 33 99.98 -16.16 34.01
C LYS A 33 100.34 -16.96 35.26
N ARG A 34 99.69 -18.09 35.52
CA ARG A 34 99.89 -18.90 36.73
C ARG A 34 101.00 -19.95 36.59
N THR A 35 101.36 -20.35 35.38
CA THR A 35 102.48 -21.28 35.11
C THR A 35 103.36 -20.78 33.94
N PRO A 36 104.27 -19.82 34.18
CA PRO A 36 105.31 -19.46 33.22
C PRO A 36 106.31 -20.62 33.12
N GLY A 37 106.39 -21.27 31.96
CA GLY A 37 107.26 -22.43 31.71
C GLY A 37 106.59 -23.58 30.95
N LEU A 38 105.26 -23.59 30.80
CA LEU A 38 104.54 -24.51 29.92
C LEU A 38 104.47 -23.98 28.48
N GLU A 39 105.64 -23.87 27.86
CA GLU A 39 105.76 -23.81 26.40
C GLU A 39 105.79 -25.24 25.84
N ALA A 40 105.28 -25.45 24.62
CA ALA A 40 105.18 -26.75 23.95
C ALA A 40 104.34 -27.84 24.67
N ILE A 41 103.05 -27.56 24.92
CA ILE A 41 102.00 -28.58 24.71
C ILE A 41 101.08 -28.07 23.61
N GLU A 42 101.28 -28.57 22.39
CA GLU A 42 100.31 -28.38 21.30
C GLU A 42 99.09 -29.25 21.56
N LEU A 43 98.07 -28.67 22.17
CA LEU A 43 96.71 -29.23 22.15
C LEU A 43 96.15 -29.10 20.72
N THR A 44 96.53 -30.05 19.87
CA THR A 44 95.91 -30.29 18.57
C THR A 44 94.48 -30.76 18.75
N PHE A 45 93.56 -29.81 18.89
CA PHE A 45 92.14 -30.07 18.68
C PHE A 45 91.96 -30.58 17.23
N PRO A 46 91.20 -31.67 17.01
CA PRO A 46 90.78 -32.07 15.68
C PRO A 46 90.10 -30.91 14.95
N THR A 47 90.49 -30.67 13.70
CA THR A 47 90.04 -29.50 12.93
C THR A 47 88.71 -29.81 12.22
N ASP A 48 87.73 -30.32 12.96
CA ASP A 48 86.44 -30.85 12.46
C ASP A 48 85.45 -29.75 12.03
N ARG A 49 86.00 -28.58 11.68
CA ARG A 49 85.30 -27.42 11.12
C ARG A 49 84.63 -27.76 9.78
N MET A 50 85.22 -28.68 9.01
CA MET A 50 84.65 -29.11 7.72
C MET A 50 83.45 -30.06 7.88
N GLU A 51 83.37 -30.86 8.95
CA GLU A 51 82.16 -31.68 9.19
C GLU A 51 81.01 -30.82 9.73
N TRP A 52 81.31 -29.81 10.55
CA TRP A 52 80.27 -28.92 11.09
C TRP A 52 79.61 -28.06 10.01
N ASP A 53 80.40 -27.50 9.09
CA ASP A 53 79.87 -26.73 7.95
C ASP A 53 79.10 -27.65 6.96
N ALA A 54 79.51 -28.91 6.80
CA ALA A 54 78.80 -29.89 5.97
C ALA A 54 77.46 -30.36 6.58
N GLU A 55 77.39 -30.51 7.91
CA GLU A 55 76.16 -30.91 8.60
C GLU A 55 75.14 -29.76 8.70
N MET A 56 75.61 -28.53 8.92
CA MET A 56 74.79 -27.32 8.81
C MET A 56 74.19 -27.19 7.40
N GLY A 57 75.01 -27.41 6.36
CA GLY A 57 74.54 -27.39 4.96
C GLY A 57 73.47 -28.45 4.65
N ARG A 58 73.53 -29.63 5.28
CA ARG A 58 72.47 -30.65 5.14
C ARG A 58 71.15 -30.19 5.78
N GLN A 59 71.19 -29.58 6.96
CA GLN A 59 69.97 -29.15 7.65
C GLN A 59 69.27 -27.95 6.97
N GLU A 60 70.01 -27.03 6.34
CA GLU A 60 69.39 -25.95 5.56
C GLU A 60 68.74 -26.46 4.26
N GLN A 61 69.31 -27.50 3.63
CA GLN A 61 68.73 -28.16 2.46
C GLN A 61 67.44 -28.95 2.80
N GLU A 62 67.44 -29.70 3.90
CA GLU A 62 66.29 -30.50 4.35
C GLU A 62 65.07 -29.62 4.71
N ILE A 63 65.31 -28.39 5.21
CA ILE A 63 64.27 -27.39 5.48
C ILE A 63 63.70 -26.78 4.18
N THR A 64 64.48 -26.68 3.10
CA THR A 64 63.99 -26.15 1.81
C THR A 64 63.17 -27.18 1.03
N ASP A 65 63.62 -28.43 0.95
CA ASP A 65 62.90 -29.49 0.22
C ASP A 65 61.60 -29.93 0.94
N SER A 66 61.53 -29.79 2.27
CA SER A 66 60.30 -30.03 3.06
C SER A 66 59.12 -29.10 2.69
N GLY A 67 59.35 -28.01 1.96
CA GLY A 67 58.31 -27.10 1.49
C GLY A 67 57.52 -27.57 0.26
N ALA A 68 57.97 -28.63 -0.42
CA ALA A 68 57.47 -28.98 -1.76
C ALA A 68 56.26 -29.94 -1.80
N LEU A 69 55.85 -30.52 -0.67
CA LEU A 69 54.88 -31.64 -0.63
C LEU A 69 53.63 -31.36 0.24
N ARG A 70 52.85 -30.32 -0.11
CA ARG A 70 51.43 -30.18 0.28
C ARG A 70 50.66 -29.17 -0.58
N ASN A 71 50.52 -29.48 -1.87
CA ASN A 71 49.55 -28.84 -2.78
C ASN A 71 48.66 -29.92 -3.42
N GLU A 72 47.80 -30.55 -2.62
CA GLU A 72 46.57 -31.12 -3.16
C GLU A 72 45.59 -29.96 -3.36
N PRO A 73 45.02 -29.76 -4.56
CA PRO A 73 43.97 -28.76 -4.75
C PRO A 73 42.72 -29.24 -4.03
N GLU A 74 42.28 -28.50 -3.01
CA GLU A 74 41.01 -28.78 -2.34
C GLU A 74 39.88 -28.80 -3.38
N ARG A 75 39.12 -29.89 -3.41
CA ARG A 75 37.88 -29.93 -4.18
C ARG A 75 36.90 -28.98 -3.52
N ILE A 76 36.70 -27.82 -4.14
CA ILE A 76 35.56 -26.95 -3.86
C ILE A 76 34.31 -27.83 -3.96
N LEU A 77 33.60 -27.99 -2.84
CA LEU A 77 32.27 -28.57 -2.85
C LEU A 77 31.33 -27.49 -3.39
N ASP A 78 30.68 -27.79 -4.52
CA ASP A 78 29.58 -26.98 -5.01
C ASP A 78 28.45 -26.98 -3.97
N ILE A 79 28.35 -25.89 -3.21
CA ILE A 79 27.19 -25.58 -2.38
C ILE A 79 26.31 -24.65 -3.21
N ASP A 80 25.12 -25.13 -3.59
CA ASP A 80 24.17 -24.36 -4.38
C ASP A 80 23.90 -22.99 -3.74
N PRO A 81 23.94 -21.88 -4.51
CA PRO A 81 23.56 -20.58 -4.00
C PRO A 81 22.07 -20.59 -3.64
N ALA A 82 21.76 -20.23 -2.39
CA ALA A 82 20.38 -20.06 -1.95
C ALA A 82 19.62 -19.07 -2.87
N PRO A 83 18.33 -19.30 -3.16
CA PRO A 83 17.60 -18.56 -4.18
C PRO A 83 17.56 -17.06 -3.87
N SER A 84 17.87 -16.25 -4.88
CA SER A 84 17.95 -14.79 -4.76
C SER A 84 16.65 -14.18 -4.24
N ALA A 85 16.78 -13.24 -3.31
CA ALA A 85 15.64 -12.43 -2.86
C ALA A 85 15.01 -11.67 -4.05
N PRO A 86 13.67 -11.59 -4.16
CA PRO A 86 13.02 -10.95 -5.30
C PRO A 86 13.21 -9.43 -5.30
N ASP A 87 13.55 -8.89 -6.46
CA ASP A 87 13.79 -7.46 -6.72
C ASP A 87 12.50 -6.62 -6.53
N PRO A 88 12.46 -5.65 -5.60
CA PRO A 88 11.29 -4.83 -5.31
C PRO A 88 11.02 -3.73 -6.36
N LYS A 89 11.35 -3.94 -7.64
CA LYS A 89 11.25 -2.94 -8.71
C LYS A 89 10.50 -3.38 -9.98
N ARG A 90 9.56 -4.32 -9.90
CA ARG A 90 8.58 -4.50 -10.98
C ARG A 90 7.22 -5.07 -10.55
N ASN A 91 6.27 -4.17 -10.31
CA ASN A 91 4.87 -4.37 -10.68
C ASN A 91 4.12 -3.03 -10.67
N GLN A 92 3.76 -2.55 -11.87
CA GLN A 92 2.73 -1.52 -12.01
C GLN A 92 1.38 -2.23 -11.93
N PRO A 93 0.42 -1.82 -11.10
CA PRO A 93 -0.98 -2.08 -11.42
C PRO A 93 -1.29 -1.35 -12.74
N ALA A 94 -2.06 -2.00 -13.63
CA ALA A 94 -2.55 -1.34 -14.82
C ALA A 94 -3.43 -0.13 -14.43
N GLY A 95 -3.49 0.89 -15.29
CA GLY A 95 -4.35 2.04 -15.05
C GLY A 95 -5.81 1.60 -14.96
N GLN A 96 -6.41 1.77 -13.79
CA GLN A 96 -7.85 1.70 -13.62
C GLN A 96 -8.36 3.14 -13.67
N GLU A 97 -8.96 3.51 -14.80
CA GLU A 97 -9.47 4.86 -15.02
C GLU A 97 -10.58 5.17 -14.02
N VAL A 98 -10.35 6.17 -13.16
CA VAL A 98 -11.37 6.72 -12.27
C VAL A 98 -12.09 7.81 -13.05
N ASP A 99 -13.09 7.39 -13.83
CA ASP A 99 -13.93 8.31 -14.60
C ASP A 99 -14.62 9.31 -13.67
N ASN A 100 -14.38 10.60 -13.92
CA ASN A 100 -14.99 11.70 -13.19
C ASN A 100 -16.38 12.04 -13.73
N GLU A 101 -17.28 11.05 -13.83
CA GLU A 101 -18.72 11.29 -14.09
C GLU A 101 -19.44 11.76 -12.81
N LEU A 102 -19.03 12.93 -12.31
CA LEU A 102 -19.66 13.63 -11.18
C LEU A 102 -20.58 14.78 -11.67
N MET A 103 -21.46 14.52 -12.64
CA MET A 103 -22.49 15.47 -13.09
C MET A 103 -23.75 14.77 -13.60
N ALA A 104 -24.92 15.28 -13.19
CA ALA A 104 -26.28 14.77 -13.48
C ALA A 104 -26.54 13.32 -12.96
N LEU A 105 -27.57 13.04 -12.17
CA LEU A 105 -28.95 13.52 -12.29
C LEU A 105 -29.61 13.82 -10.94
N LEU A 106 -30.34 14.94 -10.87
CA LEU A 106 -31.49 15.09 -9.98
C LEU A 106 -32.67 14.31 -10.57
N PRO A 107 -33.56 13.76 -9.73
CA PRO A 107 -34.87 14.40 -9.69
C PRO A 107 -35.45 14.61 -8.28
N ASN A 108 -36.32 15.61 -8.17
CA ASN A 108 -37.06 15.96 -6.96
C ASN A 108 -38.07 14.86 -6.57
N SER A 109 -38.29 14.66 -5.27
CA SER A 109 -39.60 14.99 -4.69
C SER A 109 -39.53 15.15 -3.16
N LEU A 110 -40.44 15.96 -2.61
CA LEU A 110 -40.57 16.19 -1.18
C LEU A 110 -41.41 15.09 -0.51
N LYS A 111 -40.90 14.48 0.56
CA LYS A 111 -41.72 14.16 1.75
C LYS A 111 -40.92 13.92 3.03
N ASP A 112 -41.67 13.92 4.12
CA ASP A 112 -41.39 13.36 5.45
C ASP A 112 -40.17 13.88 6.23
N LYS A 113 -40.40 15.02 6.91
CA LYS A 113 -39.47 15.74 7.81
C LYS A 113 -39.02 14.98 9.08
N ASN A 114 -39.28 13.69 9.23
CA ASN A 114 -39.02 12.94 10.48
C ASN A 114 -37.74 12.07 10.47
N GLU A 115 -37.12 11.77 9.33
CA GLU A 115 -35.94 10.87 9.30
C GLU A 115 -34.59 11.57 9.52
N ALA A 116 -34.52 12.89 9.30
CA ALA A 116 -33.29 13.67 9.41
C ALA A 116 -32.63 13.60 10.81
N THR A 117 -33.44 13.46 11.86
CA THR A 117 -33.00 13.25 13.25
C THR A 117 -32.40 11.87 13.50
N THR A 118 -32.81 10.85 12.76
CA THR A 118 -32.32 9.47 12.94
C THR A 118 -30.98 9.28 12.24
N GLN A 119 -30.86 9.73 10.97
CA GLN A 119 -29.62 9.63 10.21
C GLN A 119 -28.49 10.46 10.83
N THR A 120 -28.79 11.64 11.39
CA THR A 120 -27.81 12.44 12.13
C THR A 120 -27.39 11.80 13.47
N ALA A 121 -28.25 11.00 14.12
CA ALA A 121 -27.87 10.23 15.30
C ALA A 121 -26.87 9.11 14.93
N THR A 122 -27.18 8.30 13.90
CA THR A 122 -26.30 7.23 13.41
C THR A 122 -24.95 7.76 12.92
N ALA A 123 -24.92 8.90 12.21
CA ALA A 123 -23.66 9.55 11.82
C ALA A 123 -22.82 9.99 13.03
N LYS A 124 -23.45 10.48 14.09
CA LYS A 124 -22.78 10.90 15.34
C LYS A 124 -22.26 9.71 16.15
N GLU A 125 -22.97 8.58 16.11
CA GLU A 125 -22.52 7.32 16.71
C GLU A 125 -21.36 6.70 15.92
N ASN A 126 -21.44 6.66 14.59
CA ASN A 126 -20.32 6.22 13.75
C ASN A 126 -19.05 7.06 13.95
N LEU A 127 -19.19 8.39 14.09
CA LEU A 127 -18.07 9.27 14.47
C LEU A 127 -17.50 8.95 15.87
N LYS A 128 -18.36 8.63 16.84
CA LYS A 128 -17.95 8.25 18.21
C LYS A 128 -17.24 6.89 18.24
N THR A 129 -17.70 5.94 17.42
CA THR A 129 -17.07 4.61 17.24
C THR A 129 -15.74 4.73 16.48
N GLY A 130 -15.69 5.52 15.41
CA GLY A 130 -14.45 5.84 14.69
C GLY A 130 -13.40 6.51 15.59
N LYS A 131 -13.82 7.44 16.47
CA LYS A 131 -12.93 8.05 17.47
C LYS A 131 -12.39 7.02 18.47
N LYS A 132 -13.21 6.09 18.95
CA LYS A 132 -12.75 4.97 19.81
C LYS A 132 -11.77 4.05 19.07
N VAL A 133 -11.98 3.78 17.78
CA VAL A 133 -11.05 2.97 16.97
C VAL A 133 -9.71 3.70 16.80
N LEU A 134 -9.71 5.02 16.58
CA LEU A 134 -8.49 5.83 16.56
C LEU A 134 -7.77 5.81 17.91
N GLU A 135 -8.46 6.07 19.03
CA GLU A 135 -7.89 5.98 20.40
C GLU A 135 -7.31 4.59 20.70
N SER A 136 -7.93 3.53 20.16
CA SER A 136 -7.43 2.15 20.27
C SER A 136 -6.18 1.92 19.42
N LEU A 137 -6.14 2.45 18.20
CA LEU A 137 -4.98 2.36 17.30
C LEU A 137 -3.79 3.17 17.83
N GLU A 138 -4.01 4.36 18.39
CA GLU A 138 -2.99 5.15 19.10
C GLU A 138 -2.41 4.36 20.29
N THR A 139 -3.27 3.67 21.06
CA THR A 139 -2.84 2.80 22.17
C THR A 139 -2.03 1.58 21.69
N ILE A 140 -2.39 0.99 20.55
CA ILE A 140 -1.66 -0.11 19.92
C ILE A 140 -0.28 0.36 19.41
N LEU A 141 -0.22 1.52 18.75
CA LEU A 141 1.04 2.11 18.29
C LEU A 141 1.96 2.42 19.47
N ALA A 142 1.45 3.03 20.54
CA ALA A 142 2.24 3.33 21.74
C ALA A 142 2.73 2.07 22.48
N THR A 143 2.01 0.94 22.41
CA THR A 143 2.51 -0.35 22.93
C THR A 143 3.52 -1.00 21.98
N GLN A 144 3.38 -0.83 20.67
CA GLN A 144 4.35 -1.32 19.68
C GLN A 144 5.67 -0.53 19.71
N GLU A 145 5.65 0.79 19.92
CA GLU A 145 6.87 1.59 20.17
C GLU A 145 7.61 1.14 21.44
N ASN A 146 6.88 0.89 22.54
CA ASN A 146 7.49 0.37 23.77
C ASN A 146 8.09 -1.02 23.58
N LEU A 147 7.41 -1.92 22.85
CA LEU A 147 7.94 -3.25 22.51
C LEU A 147 9.22 -3.16 21.65
N ASN A 148 9.23 -2.31 20.62
CA ASN A 148 10.42 -2.08 19.79
C ASN A 148 11.60 -1.57 20.65
N LYS A 149 11.34 -0.59 21.53
CA LYS A 149 12.35 -0.02 22.43
C LYS A 149 12.90 -1.04 23.43
N GLU A 150 12.06 -1.93 23.96
CA GLU A 150 12.50 -3.01 24.84
C GLU A 150 13.34 -4.07 24.06
N LEU A 151 13.05 -4.26 22.77
CA LEU A 151 13.76 -5.18 21.88
C LEU A 151 15.13 -4.61 21.47
N GLU A 152 15.21 -3.31 21.14
CA GLU A 152 16.48 -2.59 20.96
C GLU A 152 17.36 -2.66 22.22
N GLU A 153 16.79 -2.41 23.40
CA GLU A 153 17.55 -2.45 24.66
C GLU A 153 18.05 -3.85 25.01
N LYS A 154 17.27 -4.91 24.71
CA LYS A 154 17.70 -6.31 24.79
C LYS A 154 18.80 -6.64 23.77
N THR A 155 18.74 -6.07 22.58
CA THR A 155 19.73 -6.27 21.51
C THR A 155 21.08 -5.66 21.90
N LEU A 156 21.10 -4.41 22.37
CA LEU A 156 22.30 -3.74 22.92
C LEU A 156 22.93 -4.52 24.10
N LYS A 157 22.10 -5.13 24.96
CA LYS A 157 22.58 -5.99 26.06
C LYS A 157 23.22 -7.29 25.56
N LEU A 158 22.70 -7.88 24.48
CA LEU A 158 23.27 -9.07 23.83
C LEU A 158 24.57 -8.75 23.07
N GLU A 159 24.62 -7.67 22.30
CA GLU A 159 25.82 -7.19 21.60
C GLU A 159 26.97 -6.93 22.58
N LYS A 160 26.69 -6.24 23.71
CA LYS A 160 27.69 -6.03 24.76
C LYS A 160 28.20 -7.34 25.36
N SER A 161 27.30 -8.31 25.59
CA SER A 161 27.68 -9.63 26.10
C SER A 161 28.49 -10.46 25.08
N LEU A 162 28.31 -10.24 23.77
CA LEU A 162 29.14 -10.85 22.73
C LEU A 162 30.54 -10.23 22.73
N VAL A 163 30.67 -8.91 22.75
CA VAL A 163 31.98 -8.22 22.82
C VAL A 163 32.76 -8.63 24.08
N GLU A 164 32.09 -8.78 25.22
CA GLU A 164 32.70 -9.28 26.47
C GLU A 164 33.17 -10.74 26.36
N LYS A 165 32.49 -11.59 25.58
CA LYS A 165 32.90 -12.98 25.31
C LYS A 165 34.04 -13.06 24.31
N ASP A 166 34.03 -12.27 23.25
CA ASP A 166 35.12 -12.25 22.26
C ASP A 166 36.44 -11.76 22.90
N ALA A 167 36.35 -10.78 23.81
CA ALA A 167 37.49 -10.36 24.63
C ALA A 167 38.01 -11.49 25.54
N ALA A 168 37.12 -12.30 26.13
CA ALA A 168 37.49 -13.45 26.96
C ALA A 168 38.10 -14.60 26.13
N ILE A 169 37.58 -14.88 24.93
CA ILE A 169 38.14 -15.86 23.98
C ILE A 169 39.56 -15.44 23.60
N LYS A 170 39.77 -14.19 23.20
CA LYS A 170 41.09 -13.67 22.86
C LYS A 170 42.08 -13.74 24.04
N ALA A 171 41.62 -13.47 25.26
CA ALA A 171 42.44 -13.62 26.46
C ALA A 171 42.85 -15.08 26.73
N LEU A 172 41.99 -16.06 26.41
CA LEU A 172 42.31 -17.49 26.48
C LEU A 172 43.29 -17.93 25.38
N GLU A 173 43.19 -17.38 24.17
CA GLU A 173 44.16 -17.62 23.09
C GLU A 173 45.55 -17.07 23.47
N GLU A 174 45.62 -15.84 23.96
CA GLU A 174 46.87 -15.27 24.48
C GLU A 174 47.44 -16.07 25.67
N ALA A 175 46.60 -16.62 26.55
CA ALA A 175 47.04 -17.48 27.65
C ALA A 175 47.58 -18.82 27.16
N LYS A 176 46.94 -19.41 26.13
CA LYS A 176 47.40 -20.64 25.46
C LYS A 176 48.78 -20.44 24.83
N ASP A 177 49.00 -19.35 24.09
CA ASP A 177 50.29 -19.09 23.43
C ASP A 177 51.42 -18.84 24.46
N LYS A 178 51.09 -18.19 25.59
CA LYS A 178 52.02 -18.05 26.74
C LYS A 178 52.33 -19.42 27.37
N ALA A 179 51.35 -20.31 27.50
CA ALA A 179 51.55 -21.68 27.99
C ALA A 179 52.35 -22.56 27.02
N GLU A 180 52.13 -22.46 25.71
CA GLU A 180 52.92 -23.11 24.66
C GLU A 180 54.39 -22.63 24.70
N THR A 181 54.60 -21.33 24.90
CA THR A 181 55.94 -20.73 25.07
C THR A 181 56.63 -21.24 26.34
N HIS A 182 55.93 -21.31 27.48
CA HIS A 182 56.44 -21.89 28.71
C HIS A 182 56.77 -23.39 28.56
N ARG A 183 55.90 -24.17 27.91
CA ARG A 183 56.11 -25.60 27.60
C ARG A 183 57.37 -25.82 26.75
N ASN A 184 57.60 -24.98 25.76
CA ASN A 184 58.81 -25.03 24.93
C ASN A 184 60.07 -24.58 25.69
N SER A 185 59.96 -23.60 26.59
CA SER A 185 61.05 -23.21 27.51
C SER A 185 61.44 -24.37 28.45
N TYR A 186 60.46 -25.00 29.10
CA TYR A 186 60.69 -26.20 29.93
C TYR A 186 61.29 -27.36 29.12
N ARG A 187 60.82 -27.61 27.89
CA ARG A 187 61.41 -28.62 27.01
C ARG A 187 62.87 -28.32 26.68
N LYS A 188 63.22 -27.05 26.44
CA LYS A 188 64.59 -26.57 26.20
C LYS A 188 65.47 -26.78 27.43
N GLN A 189 64.99 -26.43 28.63
CA GLN A 189 65.68 -26.68 29.90
C GLN A 189 65.89 -28.18 30.16
N LEU A 190 64.88 -29.02 29.91
CA LEU A 190 64.97 -30.47 30.09
C LEU A 190 65.99 -31.12 29.14
N MET A 191 66.12 -30.61 27.91
CA MET A 191 67.16 -31.03 26.96
C MET A 191 68.55 -30.63 27.46
N THR A 192 68.73 -29.41 27.99
CA THR A 192 70.01 -28.97 28.59
C THR A 192 70.39 -29.82 29.81
N LEU A 193 69.43 -30.14 30.69
CA LEU A 193 69.67 -31.00 31.85
C LEU A 193 70.05 -32.42 31.43
N ARG A 194 69.40 -33.00 30.40
CA ARG A 194 69.79 -34.29 29.83
C ARG A 194 71.17 -34.27 29.19
N ALA A 195 71.54 -33.21 28.49
CA ALA A 195 72.89 -33.05 27.94
C ALA A 195 73.95 -32.97 29.05
N SER A 196 73.65 -32.27 30.16
CA SER A 196 74.52 -32.20 31.33
C SER A 196 74.66 -33.56 32.04
N ASP A 197 73.59 -34.33 32.17
CA ASP A 197 73.59 -35.69 32.73
C ASP A 197 74.38 -36.69 31.86
N ILE A 198 74.27 -36.58 30.53
CA ILE A 198 75.09 -37.36 29.58
C ILE A 198 76.57 -37.01 29.75
N MET A 199 76.94 -35.72 29.71
CA MET A 199 78.35 -35.31 29.90
C MET A 199 78.89 -35.72 31.28
N TYR A 200 78.07 -35.67 32.33
CA TYR A 200 78.47 -36.13 33.66
C TYR A 200 78.75 -37.63 33.68
N LYS A 201 77.91 -38.44 33.02
CA LYS A 201 78.13 -39.90 32.87
C LYS A 201 79.36 -40.22 32.04
N GLU A 202 79.62 -39.50 30.95
CA GLU A 202 80.87 -39.64 30.18
C GLU A 202 82.09 -39.26 31.02
N HIS A 203 82.00 -38.22 31.84
CA HIS A 203 83.09 -37.81 32.72
C HIS A 203 83.34 -38.81 33.87
N VAL A 204 82.29 -39.45 34.40
CA VAL A 204 82.41 -40.57 35.36
C VAL A 204 83.11 -41.76 34.70
N VAL A 205 82.63 -42.21 33.54
CA VAL A 205 83.24 -43.33 32.79
C VAL A 205 84.69 -43.04 32.40
N LYS A 206 85.04 -41.78 32.13
CA LYS A 206 86.44 -41.36 31.91
C LYS A 206 87.28 -41.49 33.20
N VAL A 207 86.79 -40.97 34.32
CA VAL A 207 87.46 -41.06 35.63
C VAL A 207 87.62 -42.52 36.07
N GLU A 208 86.65 -43.39 35.81
CA GLU A 208 86.76 -44.83 36.07
C GLU A 208 87.89 -45.47 35.25
N ARG A 209 87.98 -45.21 33.94
CA ARG A 209 89.08 -45.69 33.08
C ARG A 209 90.45 -45.15 33.47
N ASP A 210 90.53 -43.89 33.92
CA ASP A 210 91.77 -43.30 34.42
C ASP A 210 92.16 -43.93 35.77
N CYS A 211 91.20 -44.24 36.64
CA CYS A 211 91.41 -44.93 37.91
C CYS A 211 91.87 -46.38 37.73
N ASP A 212 91.29 -47.11 36.76
CA ASP A 212 91.73 -48.47 36.43
C ASP A 212 93.12 -48.49 35.78
N ARG A 213 93.45 -47.52 34.92
CA ARG A 213 94.83 -47.36 34.40
C ARG A 213 95.84 -47.15 35.53
N HIS A 214 95.52 -46.31 36.52
CA HIS A 214 96.39 -46.12 37.69
C HIS A 214 96.49 -47.35 38.59
N LYS A 215 95.48 -48.24 38.64
CA LYS A 215 95.63 -49.57 39.30
C LYS A 215 96.61 -50.45 38.53
N GLU A 216 96.58 -50.42 37.21
CA GLU A 216 97.43 -51.24 36.34
C GLU A 216 98.90 -50.74 36.31
N GLU A 217 99.10 -49.43 36.33
CA GLU A 217 100.40 -48.81 36.62
C GLU A 217 100.92 -49.20 38.02
N ALA A 218 100.04 -49.22 39.04
CA ALA A 218 100.42 -49.60 40.40
C ALA A 218 100.73 -51.11 40.55
N THR A 219 100.11 -52.01 39.79
CA THR A 219 100.50 -53.43 39.76
C THR A 219 101.79 -53.66 38.97
N GLN A 220 102.02 -52.90 37.90
CA GLN A 220 103.29 -52.94 37.15
C GLN A 220 104.46 -52.45 38.02
N LEU A 221 104.32 -51.30 38.72
CA LEU A 221 105.32 -50.80 39.66
C LEU A 221 105.60 -51.78 40.82
N ARG A 222 104.59 -52.52 41.30
CA ARG A 222 104.80 -53.62 42.27
C ARG A 222 105.61 -54.78 41.69
N SER A 223 105.41 -55.13 40.41
CA SER A 223 106.22 -56.15 39.73
C SER A 223 107.68 -55.72 39.59
N GLU A 224 107.93 -54.44 39.30
CA GLU A 224 109.27 -53.87 39.18
C GLU A 224 109.97 -53.75 40.54
N LEU A 225 109.25 -53.36 41.60
CA LEU A 225 109.76 -53.33 42.97
C LEU A 225 110.21 -54.71 43.46
N GLU A 226 109.43 -55.77 43.23
CA GLU A 226 109.79 -57.12 43.67
C GLU A 226 110.98 -57.68 42.87
N LYS A 227 111.11 -57.35 41.57
CA LYS A 227 112.31 -57.65 40.77
C LYS A 227 113.55 -56.92 41.28
N ALA A 228 113.43 -55.66 41.68
CA ALA A 228 114.53 -54.89 42.26
C ALA A 228 114.99 -55.46 43.61
N LYS A 229 114.04 -55.91 44.43
CA LYS A 229 114.28 -56.56 45.73
C LYS A 229 115.00 -57.91 45.56
N GLN A 230 114.53 -58.77 44.65
CA GLN A 230 115.20 -60.04 44.31
C GLN A 230 116.65 -59.84 43.79
N LYS A 231 116.97 -58.67 43.22
CA LYS A 231 118.34 -58.32 42.88
C LYS A 231 119.15 -57.91 44.11
N TYR A 232 118.61 -57.03 44.95
CA TYR A 232 119.28 -56.55 46.17
C TYR A 232 119.65 -57.69 47.13
N ASP A 233 118.73 -58.63 47.35
CA ASP A 233 118.94 -59.78 48.22
C ASP A 233 120.06 -60.71 47.69
N LYS A 234 120.25 -60.76 46.36
CA LYS A 234 121.38 -61.48 45.74
C LYS A 234 122.70 -60.73 45.90
N ASP A 235 122.72 -59.42 45.66
CA ASP A 235 123.93 -58.59 45.75
C ASP A 235 124.47 -58.53 47.20
N MET A 236 123.61 -58.64 48.22
CA MET A 236 124.00 -58.82 49.63
C MET A 236 124.74 -60.13 49.89
N GLN A 237 124.24 -61.25 49.35
CA GLN A 237 124.81 -62.58 49.57
C GLN A 237 126.27 -62.69 49.08
N GLU A 238 126.62 -61.99 48.00
CA GLU A 238 127.99 -61.98 47.44
C GLU A 238 128.98 -61.07 48.24
N SER A 239 128.49 -60.33 49.25
CA SER A 239 129.29 -59.39 50.05
C SER A 239 129.93 -60.04 51.28
N GLU A 240 129.23 -60.97 51.94
CA GLU A 240 129.65 -61.53 53.23
C GLU A 240 130.81 -62.53 53.09
N ASP A 241 130.80 -63.36 52.04
CA ASP A 241 131.85 -64.34 51.67
C ASP A 241 133.27 -63.74 51.53
N LYS A 242 133.39 -62.41 51.43
CA LYS A 242 134.69 -61.72 51.27
C LYS A 242 135.30 -61.25 52.60
N ARG A 243 134.58 -61.34 53.73
CA ARG A 243 135.00 -60.74 55.01
C ARG A 243 135.76 -61.70 55.94
N GLU A 244 135.68 -63.01 55.73
CA GLU A 244 136.20 -64.05 56.64
C GLU A 244 137.69 -64.42 56.41
N LYS A 245 138.46 -63.62 55.67
CA LYS A 245 139.78 -64.04 55.13
C LYS A 245 140.98 -63.15 55.49
N ALA A 246 140.88 -62.31 56.52
CA ALA A 246 141.81 -61.20 56.75
C ALA A 246 142.34 -61.02 58.20
N VAL A 247 142.21 -61.99 59.11
CA VAL A 247 142.59 -61.83 60.54
C VAL A 247 143.44 -63.01 61.07
N SER A 248 144.49 -63.40 60.35
CA SER A 248 145.29 -64.60 60.68
C SER A 248 146.81 -64.39 60.79
N SER A 249 147.29 -63.16 61.07
CA SER A 249 148.75 -62.90 61.16
C SER A 249 149.15 -61.66 61.99
N ALA A 250 149.31 -61.79 63.33
CA ALA A 250 150.11 -60.86 64.15
C ALA A 250 150.41 -61.31 65.61
N THR A 251 150.69 -62.59 65.90
CA THR A 251 151.02 -63.05 67.27
C THR A 251 152.22 -64.00 67.32
N LYS A 252 153.45 -63.45 67.44
CA LYS A 252 154.69 -64.21 67.75
C LYS A 252 155.90 -63.30 68.07
N ALA A 253 155.95 -62.73 69.28
CA ALA A 253 157.15 -62.10 69.86
C ALA A 253 157.02 -61.84 71.38
N HIS A 254 156.47 -62.79 72.15
CA HIS A 254 156.55 -62.75 73.61
C HIS A 254 157.93 -63.27 74.06
N GLU A 255 158.39 -62.91 75.26
CA GLU A 255 159.58 -63.46 75.95
C GLU A 255 160.98 -63.05 75.46
N ALA A 256 161.33 -61.75 75.61
CA ALA A 256 162.72 -61.35 75.87
C ALA A 256 162.83 -60.08 76.75
N SER A 257 163.51 -60.21 77.90
CA SER A 257 164.22 -59.11 78.62
C SER A 257 163.46 -57.77 78.80
N LYS A 258 162.40 -57.67 79.61
CA LYS A 258 162.45 -57.73 81.11
C LYS A 258 163.50 -56.82 81.80
N LEU A 259 164.10 -55.85 81.10
CA LEU A 259 165.08 -54.91 81.68
C LEU A 259 165.00 -53.49 81.05
N LEU A 260 163.83 -53.11 80.51
CA LEU A 260 163.61 -51.83 79.81
C LEU A 260 162.41 -51.01 80.34
N HIS A 261 161.71 -51.52 81.37
CA HIS A 261 160.45 -50.95 81.88
C HIS A 261 160.51 -49.53 82.44
N GLU A 262 161.69 -49.02 82.79
CA GLU A 262 161.81 -47.70 83.43
C GLU A 262 161.62 -46.54 82.44
N LYS A 263 161.81 -46.77 81.13
CA LYS A 263 161.63 -45.74 80.08
C LYS A 263 160.27 -45.80 79.36
N GLU A 264 159.54 -46.91 79.50
CA GLU A 264 158.22 -47.09 78.87
C GLU A 264 157.11 -46.33 79.64
N LEU A 265 157.31 -46.06 80.93
CA LEU A 265 156.34 -45.35 81.79
C LEU A 265 156.09 -43.90 81.36
N GLU A 266 157.15 -43.14 81.02
CA GLU A 266 157.01 -41.74 80.57
C GLU A 266 156.24 -41.65 79.24
N GLN A 267 156.50 -42.57 78.30
CA GLN A 267 155.75 -42.65 77.04
C GLN A 267 154.31 -43.15 77.22
N MET A 268 154.03 -43.94 78.26
CA MET A 268 152.66 -44.30 78.64
C MET A 268 151.90 -43.08 79.16
N GLN A 269 152.52 -42.24 80.00
CA GLN A 269 151.87 -41.05 80.56
C GLN A 269 151.45 -40.06 79.46
N GLN A 270 152.34 -39.75 78.51
CA GLN A 270 151.99 -38.86 77.39
C GLN A 270 150.78 -39.39 76.58
N ARG A 271 150.73 -40.70 76.34
CA ARG A 271 149.60 -41.32 75.61
C ARG A 271 148.31 -41.35 76.43
N ILE A 272 148.38 -41.37 77.77
CA ILE A 272 147.22 -41.23 78.66
C ILE A 272 146.68 -39.80 78.59
N ASP A 273 147.55 -38.80 78.59
CA ASP A 273 147.16 -37.38 78.56
C ASP A 273 146.54 -37.00 77.20
N GLU A 274 147.12 -37.48 76.09
CA GLU A 274 146.57 -37.34 74.74
C GLU A 274 145.20 -38.04 74.59
N ALA A 275 145.07 -39.28 75.08
CA ALA A 275 143.81 -40.03 75.03
C ALA A 275 142.72 -39.42 75.92
N THR A 276 143.09 -38.85 77.08
CA THR A 276 142.16 -38.14 77.97
C THR A 276 141.66 -36.86 77.29
N THR A 277 142.56 -36.08 76.69
CA THR A 277 142.22 -34.86 75.93
C THR A 277 141.28 -35.16 74.76
N ALA A 278 141.56 -36.23 74.00
CA ALA A 278 140.70 -36.67 72.90
C ALA A 278 139.29 -37.06 73.41
N ARG A 279 139.21 -37.94 74.42
CA ARG A 279 137.95 -38.37 75.03
C ARG A 279 137.11 -37.20 75.53
N ASP A 280 137.73 -36.23 76.19
CA ASP A 280 137.00 -35.10 76.79
C ASP A 280 136.54 -34.09 75.73
N SER A 281 137.28 -33.96 74.61
CA SER A 281 136.80 -33.23 73.43
C SER A 281 135.62 -33.91 72.72
N GLU A 282 135.63 -35.25 72.64
CA GLU A 282 134.54 -36.02 72.04
C GLU A 282 133.30 -36.03 72.95
N LYS A 283 133.47 -36.12 74.27
CA LYS A 283 132.40 -35.95 75.26
C LYS A 283 131.71 -34.59 75.11
N LEU A 284 132.48 -33.51 74.99
CA LEU A 284 131.94 -32.16 74.76
C LEU A 284 131.19 -32.05 73.41
N ALA A 285 131.65 -32.76 72.38
CA ALA A 285 130.97 -32.83 71.09
C ALA A 285 129.67 -33.66 71.14
N MET A 286 129.62 -34.72 71.95
CA MET A 286 128.37 -35.46 72.22
C MET A 286 127.38 -34.62 73.03
N GLU A 287 127.83 -33.93 74.07
CA GLU A 287 126.99 -33.04 74.89
C GLU A 287 126.32 -31.95 74.05
N LYS A 288 127.07 -31.27 73.17
CA LYS A 288 126.48 -30.30 72.22
C LYS A 288 125.48 -30.92 71.25
N ARG A 289 125.71 -32.15 70.79
CA ARG A 289 124.75 -32.84 69.91
C ARG A 289 123.48 -33.27 70.65
N ILE A 290 123.59 -33.64 71.93
CA ILE A 290 122.43 -33.89 72.80
C ILE A 290 121.61 -32.60 72.94
N GLU A 291 122.25 -31.48 73.30
CA GLU A 291 121.60 -30.17 73.41
C GLU A 291 120.93 -29.73 72.09
N GLU A 292 121.57 -29.95 70.93
CA GLU A 292 120.97 -29.73 69.61
C GLU A 292 119.75 -30.62 69.36
N TYR A 293 119.80 -31.91 69.70
CA TYR A 293 118.66 -32.82 69.52
C TYR A 293 117.50 -32.50 70.47
N GLU A 294 117.78 -32.14 71.72
CA GLU A 294 116.76 -31.71 72.70
C GLU A 294 116.03 -30.45 72.22
N ASN A 295 116.78 -29.42 71.80
CA ASN A 295 116.24 -28.23 71.14
C ASN A 295 115.37 -28.55 69.90
N LYS A 296 115.69 -29.63 69.19
CA LYS A 296 114.97 -30.06 67.98
C LYS A 296 113.70 -30.84 68.31
N VAL A 297 113.74 -31.67 69.36
CA VAL A 297 112.58 -32.36 69.92
C VAL A 297 111.58 -31.36 70.49
N GLU A 298 112.01 -30.37 71.27
CA GLU A 298 111.14 -29.34 71.84
C GLU A 298 110.42 -28.54 70.74
N LYS A 299 111.15 -28.09 69.70
CA LYS A 299 110.56 -27.40 68.53
C LYS A 299 109.58 -28.27 67.76
N LEU A 300 109.82 -29.59 67.66
CA LEU A 300 108.88 -30.53 67.02
C LEU A 300 107.64 -30.79 67.90
N GLN A 301 107.80 -30.89 69.22
CA GLN A 301 106.70 -31.03 70.17
C GLN A 301 105.79 -29.79 70.15
N GLN A 302 106.37 -28.59 70.20
CA GLN A 302 105.62 -27.34 70.12
C GLN A 302 104.87 -27.20 68.80
N LYS A 303 105.53 -27.47 67.65
CA LYS A 303 104.86 -27.44 66.34
C LYS A 303 103.76 -28.50 66.21
N SER A 304 103.99 -29.70 66.77
CA SER A 304 102.98 -30.77 66.81
C SER A 304 101.75 -30.33 67.60
N LYS A 305 101.96 -29.71 68.77
CA LYS A 305 100.90 -29.14 69.61
C LYS A 305 100.12 -28.04 68.88
N GLU A 306 100.80 -27.05 68.30
CA GLU A 306 100.17 -25.98 67.50
C GLU A 306 99.32 -26.54 66.36
N THR A 307 99.80 -27.59 65.69
CA THR A 307 99.07 -28.26 64.59
C THR A 307 97.84 -29.03 65.12
N ALA A 308 97.96 -29.69 66.28
CA ALA A 308 96.85 -30.40 66.93
C ALA A 308 95.78 -29.44 67.48
N ASP A 309 96.19 -28.32 68.10
CA ASP A 309 95.29 -27.26 68.58
C ASP A 309 94.55 -26.60 67.40
N ALA A 310 95.26 -26.32 66.29
CA ALA A 310 94.66 -25.82 65.06
C ALA A 310 93.64 -26.80 64.46
N HIS A 311 93.99 -28.08 64.29
CA HIS A 311 93.03 -29.09 63.81
C HIS A 311 91.83 -29.27 64.75
N THR A 312 92.04 -29.20 66.06
CA THR A 312 90.96 -29.27 67.05
C THR A 312 90.01 -28.07 66.93
N SER A 313 90.55 -26.87 66.68
CA SER A 313 89.77 -25.66 66.43
C SER A 313 88.97 -25.77 65.12
N THR A 314 89.61 -26.13 64.00
CA THR A 314 88.93 -26.29 62.69
C THR A 314 87.86 -27.38 62.73
N THR A 315 88.10 -28.50 63.43
CA THR A 315 87.12 -29.58 63.58
C THR A 315 85.88 -29.12 64.35
N LYS A 316 86.06 -28.29 65.40
CA LYS A 316 84.94 -27.71 66.16
C LYS A 316 84.13 -26.69 65.35
N ASP A 317 84.78 -25.85 64.54
CA ASP A 317 84.08 -24.93 63.63
C ASP A 317 83.26 -25.70 62.57
N LEU A 318 83.88 -26.69 61.92
CA LEU A 318 83.21 -27.52 60.92
C LEU A 318 82.04 -28.32 61.52
N GLN A 319 82.19 -28.90 62.72
CA GLN A 319 81.10 -29.58 63.41
C GLN A 319 79.95 -28.61 63.72
N LYS A 320 80.24 -27.45 64.33
CA LYS A 320 79.21 -26.45 64.63
C LYS A 320 78.47 -26.00 63.36
N ARG A 321 79.17 -25.77 62.27
CA ARG A 321 78.56 -25.37 60.99
C ARG A 321 77.74 -26.48 60.34
N LEU A 322 78.07 -27.74 60.58
CA LEU A 322 77.23 -28.89 60.22
C LEU A 322 75.96 -28.94 61.08
N ASP A 323 76.08 -28.73 62.38
CA ASP A 323 74.95 -28.72 63.32
C ASP A 323 73.99 -27.54 63.03
N ASP A 324 74.53 -26.33 62.83
CA ASP A 324 73.78 -25.12 62.46
C ASP A 324 73.04 -25.31 61.10
N ALA A 325 73.71 -25.92 60.11
CA ALA A 325 73.11 -26.19 58.79
C ALA A 325 72.04 -27.29 58.85
N ALA A 326 72.26 -28.35 59.63
CA ALA A 326 71.28 -29.42 59.84
C ALA A 326 70.03 -28.90 60.57
N ALA A 327 70.20 -28.01 61.55
CA ALA A 327 69.09 -27.32 62.20
C ALA A 327 68.31 -26.42 61.20
N THR A 328 69.02 -25.66 60.36
CA THR A 328 68.41 -24.79 59.33
C THR A 328 67.57 -25.60 58.34
N HIS A 329 68.16 -26.63 57.71
CA HIS A 329 67.43 -27.52 56.78
C HIS A 329 66.23 -28.22 57.45
N LYS A 330 66.32 -28.56 58.75
CA LYS A 330 65.18 -29.14 59.48
C LYS A 330 64.01 -28.16 59.54
N THR A 331 64.26 -26.91 59.93
CA THR A 331 63.22 -25.87 59.98
C THR A 331 62.65 -25.57 58.60
N GLU A 332 63.48 -25.45 57.57
CA GLU A 332 63.02 -25.24 56.18
C GLU A 332 62.13 -26.39 55.68
N MET A 333 62.44 -27.64 56.04
CA MET A 333 61.59 -28.80 55.73
C MET A 333 60.28 -28.83 56.52
N GLU A 334 60.30 -28.43 57.79
CA GLU A 334 59.09 -28.33 58.62
C GLU A 334 58.15 -27.21 58.10
N GLU A 335 58.69 -26.05 57.72
CA GLU A 335 57.94 -24.98 57.05
C GLU A 335 57.41 -25.40 55.67
N MET A 336 58.21 -26.12 54.89
CA MET A 336 57.79 -26.60 53.56
C MET A 336 56.65 -27.62 53.67
N GLN A 337 56.70 -28.54 54.65
CA GLN A 337 55.62 -29.49 54.90
C GLN A 337 54.34 -28.75 55.34
N GLN A 338 54.43 -27.81 56.28
CA GLN A 338 53.26 -27.02 56.69
C GLN A 338 52.60 -26.29 55.49
N ARG A 339 53.40 -25.71 54.59
CA ARG A 339 52.89 -25.02 53.39
C ARG A 339 52.27 -25.98 52.37
N ILE A 340 52.75 -27.23 52.29
CA ILE A 340 52.11 -28.29 51.49
C ILE A 340 50.78 -28.69 52.10
N ASP A 341 50.70 -28.85 53.42
CA ASP A 341 49.48 -29.23 54.13
C ASP A 341 48.43 -28.12 54.05
N GLU A 342 48.81 -26.85 54.24
CA GLU A 342 47.94 -25.68 54.06
C GLU A 342 47.41 -25.59 52.63
N ALA A 343 48.28 -25.69 51.61
CA ALA A 343 47.86 -25.65 50.21
C ALA A 343 46.93 -26.81 49.82
N THR A 344 47.19 -28.01 50.36
CA THR A 344 46.35 -29.20 50.13
C THR A 344 44.96 -29.03 50.75
N ASN A 345 44.89 -28.51 51.98
CA ASN A 345 43.61 -28.21 52.64
C ASN A 345 42.84 -27.10 51.90
N THR A 346 43.51 -26.01 51.49
CA THR A 346 42.88 -24.96 50.67
C THR A 346 42.29 -25.55 49.40
N HIS A 347 43.08 -26.28 48.61
CA HIS A 347 42.64 -26.89 47.36
C HIS A 347 41.43 -27.84 47.54
N GLU A 348 41.41 -28.67 48.58
CA GLU A 348 40.27 -29.57 48.82
C GLU A 348 39.01 -28.81 49.26
N THR A 349 39.13 -27.72 50.05
CA THR A 349 37.97 -26.86 50.37
C THR A 349 37.45 -26.09 49.16
N GLU A 350 38.33 -25.61 48.28
CA GLU A 350 37.95 -24.98 47.01
C GLU A 350 37.26 -25.99 46.07
N LYS A 351 37.82 -27.20 45.94
CA LYS A 351 37.22 -28.30 45.19
C LYS A 351 35.80 -28.60 45.67
N GLN A 352 35.60 -28.82 46.97
CA GLN A 352 34.26 -29.07 47.55
C GLN A 352 33.30 -27.90 47.32
N ALA A 353 33.78 -26.65 47.39
CA ALA A 353 32.98 -25.47 47.05
C ALA A 353 32.60 -25.41 45.55
N THR A 354 33.46 -25.87 44.64
CA THR A 354 33.14 -25.98 43.21
C THR A 354 32.17 -27.13 42.92
N GLU A 355 32.34 -28.30 43.52
CA GLU A 355 31.42 -29.44 43.39
C GLU A 355 30.01 -29.05 43.84
N LYS A 356 29.88 -28.38 45.00
CA LYS A 356 28.59 -27.87 45.49
C LYS A 356 27.94 -26.86 44.53
N ARG A 357 28.70 -25.94 43.93
CA ARG A 357 28.19 -24.98 42.92
C ARG A 357 27.75 -25.66 41.63
N ILE A 358 28.43 -26.74 41.23
CA ILE A 358 28.06 -27.56 40.06
C ILE A 358 26.73 -28.27 40.34
N ASP A 359 26.54 -28.87 41.51
CA ASP A 359 25.29 -29.51 41.89
C ASP A 359 24.12 -28.52 42.01
N GLU A 360 24.34 -27.34 42.60
CA GLU A 360 23.35 -26.26 42.64
C GLU A 360 22.94 -25.83 41.21
N SER A 361 23.91 -25.65 40.31
CA SER A 361 23.68 -25.29 38.91
C SER A 361 22.93 -26.39 38.14
N ASN A 362 23.31 -27.66 38.34
CA ASN A 362 22.65 -28.81 37.72
C ASN A 362 21.18 -28.95 38.15
N ASN A 363 20.88 -28.68 39.43
CA ASN A 363 19.52 -28.69 39.94
C ASN A 363 18.67 -27.55 39.36
N GLU A 364 19.21 -26.34 39.22
CA GLU A 364 18.48 -25.25 38.56
C GLU A 364 18.29 -25.51 37.06
N ILE A 365 19.29 -26.04 36.34
CA ILE A 365 19.14 -26.48 34.93
C ILE A 365 18.03 -27.52 34.79
N LYS A 366 17.92 -28.48 35.72
CA LYS A 366 16.85 -29.49 35.75
C LYS A 366 15.47 -28.85 35.98
N ARG A 367 15.37 -27.91 36.93
CA ARG A 367 14.15 -27.14 37.23
C ARG A 367 13.71 -26.28 36.04
N LEU A 368 14.63 -25.56 35.39
CA LEU A 368 14.36 -24.74 34.22
C LEU A 368 13.88 -25.59 33.04
N ARG A 369 14.49 -26.76 32.78
CA ARG A 369 13.99 -27.72 31.77
C ARG A 369 12.57 -28.21 32.07
N GLN A 370 12.24 -28.49 33.34
CA GLN A 370 10.88 -28.85 33.72
C GLN A 370 9.87 -27.70 33.50
N GLY A 371 10.26 -26.46 33.81
CA GLY A 371 9.46 -25.27 33.53
C GLY A 371 9.21 -25.05 32.03
N ILE A 372 10.27 -25.13 31.21
CA ILE A 372 10.19 -25.02 29.75
C ILE A 372 9.22 -26.09 29.18
N ASN A 373 9.34 -27.34 29.62
CA ASN A 373 8.46 -28.43 29.15
C ASN A 373 6.99 -28.20 29.54
N ALA A 374 6.71 -27.70 30.75
CA ALA A 374 5.34 -27.39 31.19
C ALA A 374 4.73 -26.20 30.41
N THR A 375 5.52 -25.17 30.15
CA THR A 375 5.14 -24.03 29.30
C THR A 375 4.90 -24.48 27.86
N ALA A 376 5.76 -25.32 27.29
CA ALA A 376 5.59 -25.87 25.94
C ALA A 376 4.30 -26.70 25.80
N ALA A 377 4.00 -27.59 26.75
CA ALA A 377 2.76 -28.35 26.76
C ALA A 377 1.50 -27.46 26.91
N THR A 378 1.61 -26.37 27.68
CA THR A 378 0.55 -25.38 27.83
C THR A 378 0.30 -24.62 26.52
N HIS A 379 1.36 -24.20 25.82
CA HIS A 379 1.25 -23.61 24.48
C HIS A 379 0.66 -24.61 23.47
N GLU A 380 1.11 -25.86 23.45
CA GLU A 380 0.59 -26.89 22.55
C GLU A 380 -0.92 -27.12 22.74
N SER A 381 -1.38 -27.22 23.99
CA SER A 381 -2.82 -27.32 24.30
C SER A 381 -3.58 -26.06 23.84
N THR A 382 -3.06 -24.87 24.14
CA THR A 382 -3.69 -23.60 23.77
C THR A 382 -3.77 -23.43 22.25
N THR A 383 -2.75 -23.86 21.51
CA THR A 383 -2.74 -23.84 20.04
C THR A 383 -3.77 -24.80 19.46
N LYS A 384 -3.96 -25.99 20.04
CA LYS A 384 -5.01 -26.93 19.60
C LYS A 384 -6.42 -26.40 19.87
N ASP A 385 -6.65 -25.78 21.03
CA ASP A 385 -7.94 -25.17 21.36
C ASP A 385 -8.25 -23.95 20.46
N LEU A 386 -7.23 -23.15 20.12
CA LEU A 386 -7.37 -22.04 19.17
C LEU A 386 -7.65 -22.54 17.74
N GLN A 387 -6.93 -23.56 17.27
CA GLN A 387 -7.18 -24.16 15.96
C GLN A 387 -8.61 -24.70 15.88
N LYS A 388 -9.04 -25.48 16.87
CA LYS A 388 -10.41 -26.01 16.92
C LYS A 388 -11.45 -24.89 16.87
N ARG A 389 -11.25 -23.79 17.60
CA ARG A 389 -12.16 -22.63 17.57
C ARG A 389 -12.20 -21.92 16.21
N ILE A 390 -11.10 -21.94 15.45
CA ILE A 390 -11.06 -21.43 14.07
C ILE A 390 -11.84 -22.38 13.15
N ASP A 391 -11.67 -23.69 13.29
CA ASP A 391 -12.37 -24.71 12.49
C ASP A 391 -13.90 -24.69 12.76
N ASP A 392 -14.31 -24.65 14.04
CA ASP A 392 -15.70 -24.53 14.50
C ASP A 392 -16.36 -23.24 13.93
N ALA A 393 -15.64 -22.10 13.96
CA ALA A 393 -16.11 -20.83 13.42
C ALA A 393 -16.21 -20.83 11.88
N ALA A 394 -15.24 -21.44 11.18
CA ALA A 394 -15.27 -21.57 9.72
C ALA A 394 -16.46 -22.45 9.27
N ALA A 395 -16.78 -23.52 10.01
CA ALA A 395 -17.97 -24.33 9.76
C ALA A 395 -19.28 -23.56 10.00
N THR A 396 -19.32 -22.70 11.03
CA THR A 396 -20.48 -21.83 11.29
C THR A 396 -20.68 -20.82 10.16
N HIS A 397 -19.67 -20.01 9.81
CA HIS A 397 -19.75 -19.05 8.71
C HIS A 397 -20.12 -19.72 7.37
N LYS A 398 -19.61 -20.92 7.08
CA LYS A 398 -20.00 -21.67 5.87
C LYS A 398 -21.50 -21.96 5.85
N THR A 399 -22.06 -22.39 6.98
CA THR A 399 -23.49 -22.68 7.13
C THR A 399 -24.33 -21.41 6.95
N GLU A 400 -23.94 -20.31 7.59
CA GLU A 400 -24.62 -19.00 7.47
C GLU A 400 -24.61 -18.47 6.02
N VAL A 401 -23.50 -18.67 5.28
CA VAL A 401 -23.41 -18.32 3.86
C VAL A 401 -24.31 -19.19 2.99
N GLU A 402 -24.39 -20.50 3.25
CA GLU A 402 -25.29 -21.42 2.56
C GLU A 402 -26.77 -21.08 2.82
N GLU A 403 -27.14 -20.73 4.06
CA GLU A 403 -28.47 -20.24 4.42
C GLU A 403 -28.81 -18.89 3.75
N MET A 404 -27.89 -17.92 3.76
CA MET A 404 -28.09 -16.63 3.09
C MET A 404 -28.26 -16.80 1.57
N GLN A 405 -27.47 -17.67 0.93
CA GLN A 405 -27.62 -18.00 -0.49
C GLN A 405 -28.96 -18.67 -0.79
N GLN A 406 -29.49 -19.50 0.09
CA GLN A 406 -30.82 -20.09 -0.11
C GLN A 406 -31.92 -19.04 0.04
N ARG A 407 -31.86 -18.20 1.08
CA ARG A 407 -32.82 -17.11 1.29
C ARG A 407 -32.88 -16.13 0.11
N ILE A 408 -31.74 -15.83 -0.52
CA ILE A 408 -31.69 -15.00 -1.73
C ILE A 408 -32.47 -15.66 -2.87
N LYS A 409 -32.27 -16.96 -3.14
CA LYS A 409 -33.03 -17.70 -4.19
C LYS A 409 -34.53 -17.75 -3.90
N ASP A 410 -34.90 -17.95 -2.63
CA ASP A 410 -36.30 -18.02 -2.21
C ASP A 410 -37.00 -16.65 -2.40
N ASP A 411 -36.32 -15.55 -2.07
CA ASP A 411 -36.81 -14.20 -2.32
C ASP A 411 -36.78 -13.83 -3.81
N GLU A 412 -35.80 -14.28 -4.61
CA GLU A 412 -35.79 -14.12 -6.09
C GLU A 412 -37.03 -14.76 -6.73
N VAL A 413 -37.35 -16.01 -6.39
CA VAL A 413 -38.54 -16.73 -6.89
C VAL A 413 -39.83 -15.99 -6.50
N LYS A 414 -39.91 -15.52 -5.25
CA LYS A 414 -41.04 -14.78 -4.69
C LYS A 414 -41.18 -13.36 -5.27
N HIS A 415 -40.08 -12.69 -5.61
CA HIS A 415 -40.09 -11.43 -6.33
C HIS A 415 -40.51 -11.61 -7.78
N LYS A 416 -40.05 -12.67 -8.46
CA LYS A 416 -40.50 -13.03 -9.80
C LYS A 416 -42.01 -13.29 -9.84
N GLY A 417 -42.53 -14.15 -8.96
CA GLY A 417 -43.97 -14.43 -8.90
C GLY A 417 -44.83 -13.17 -8.70
N LYS A 418 -44.36 -12.20 -7.92
CA LYS A 418 -45.02 -10.89 -7.79
C LYS A 418 -44.96 -10.02 -9.06
N MET A 419 -43.88 -10.09 -9.82
CA MET A 419 -43.79 -9.40 -11.12
C MET A 419 -44.75 -10.05 -12.12
N ASP A 420 -44.78 -11.38 -12.19
CA ASP A 420 -45.70 -12.15 -13.02
C ASP A 420 -47.17 -11.82 -12.67
N GLU A 421 -47.52 -11.75 -11.37
CA GLU A 421 -48.84 -11.28 -10.88
C GLU A 421 -49.17 -9.84 -11.29
N MET A 422 -48.20 -8.92 -11.20
CA MET A 422 -48.40 -7.51 -11.56
C MET A 422 -48.55 -7.32 -13.08
N GLU A 423 -47.81 -8.07 -13.89
CA GLU A 423 -47.92 -8.08 -15.35
C GLU A 423 -49.27 -8.68 -15.80
N GLN A 424 -49.73 -9.76 -15.16
CA GLN A 424 -51.07 -10.31 -15.39
C GLN A 424 -52.17 -9.30 -15.03
N ARG A 425 -52.05 -8.61 -13.88
CA ARG A 425 -53.00 -7.56 -13.46
C ARG A 425 -52.99 -6.36 -14.41
N LEU A 426 -51.83 -5.93 -14.88
CA LEU A 426 -51.70 -4.85 -15.86
C LEU A 426 -52.35 -5.23 -17.20
N THR A 427 -52.09 -6.45 -17.68
CA THR A 427 -52.69 -6.99 -18.92
C THR A 427 -54.20 -7.09 -18.82
N THR A 428 -54.72 -7.61 -17.70
CA THR A 428 -56.17 -7.70 -17.43
C THR A 428 -56.81 -6.32 -17.33
N SER A 429 -56.17 -5.38 -16.63
CA SER A 429 -56.66 -4.00 -16.53
C SER A 429 -56.67 -3.30 -17.88
N LYS A 430 -55.65 -3.52 -18.72
CA LYS A 430 -55.60 -2.95 -20.07
C LYS A 430 -56.74 -3.47 -20.93
N ALA A 431 -56.92 -4.80 -21.01
CA ALA A 431 -58.01 -5.40 -21.77
C ALA A 431 -59.41 -4.94 -21.29
N SER A 432 -59.56 -4.65 -19.99
CA SER A 432 -60.79 -4.08 -19.44
C SER A 432 -61.02 -2.62 -19.86
N TYR A 433 -59.97 -1.79 -19.94
CA TYR A 433 -60.08 -0.42 -20.45
C TYR A 433 -60.28 -0.37 -21.97
N ASP A 434 -59.55 -1.20 -22.72
CA ASP A 434 -59.71 -1.34 -24.17
C ASP A 434 -61.18 -1.68 -24.50
N ALA A 435 -61.78 -2.66 -23.80
CA ALA A 435 -63.20 -3.02 -23.94
C ALA A 435 -64.18 -1.89 -23.54
N GLN A 436 -63.87 -1.09 -22.51
CA GLN A 436 -64.69 0.06 -22.13
C GLN A 436 -64.66 1.18 -23.17
N LEU A 437 -63.51 1.41 -23.81
CA LEU A 437 -63.39 2.36 -24.92
C LEU A 437 -64.21 1.88 -26.13
N ASP A 438 -64.09 0.59 -26.45
CA ASP A 438 -64.86 -0.11 -27.49
C ASP A 438 -66.38 0.07 -27.32
N ASP A 439 -66.90 -0.03 -26.10
CA ASP A 439 -68.34 0.16 -25.81
C ASP A 439 -68.77 1.64 -25.81
N ILE A 440 -67.89 2.54 -25.37
CA ILE A 440 -68.12 4.00 -25.44
C ILE A 440 -68.16 4.48 -26.90
N GLU A 441 -67.26 3.98 -27.76
CA GLU A 441 -67.22 4.30 -29.19
C GLU A 441 -68.51 3.85 -29.89
N LYS A 442 -68.90 2.57 -29.74
CA LYS A 442 -70.17 2.06 -30.26
C LYS A 442 -71.37 2.84 -29.73
N SER A 443 -71.37 3.25 -28.46
CA SER A 443 -72.43 4.08 -27.87
C SER A 443 -72.51 5.47 -28.53
N ALA A 444 -71.36 6.08 -28.82
CA ALA A 444 -71.27 7.35 -29.53
C ALA A 444 -71.73 7.24 -31.00
N GLU A 445 -71.31 6.21 -31.74
CA GLU A 445 -71.75 5.95 -33.12
C GLU A 445 -73.27 5.74 -33.22
N ASN A 446 -73.86 4.96 -32.32
CA ASN A 446 -75.30 4.75 -32.24
C ASN A 446 -76.05 6.05 -31.90
N SER A 447 -75.47 6.87 -31.01
CA SER A 447 -76.02 8.18 -30.66
C SER A 447 -75.98 9.15 -31.85
N GLU A 448 -74.84 9.28 -32.54
CA GLU A 448 -74.70 10.10 -33.75
C GLU A 448 -75.70 9.65 -34.82
N THR A 449 -75.79 8.34 -35.07
CA THR A 449 -76.74 7.76 -36.04
C THR A 449 -78.17 8.14 -35.69
N SER A 450 -78.60 7.94 -34.44
CA SER A 450 -79.95 8.31 -34.01
C SER A 450 -80.21 9.82 -34.04
N HIS A 451 -79.21 10.66 -33.76
CA HIS A 451 -79.31 12.10 -33.90
C HIS A 451 -79.42 12.53 -35.38
N LYS A 452 -78.67 11.91 -36.27
CA LYS A 452 -78.70 12.12 -37.73
C LYS A 452 -80.04 11.71 -38.33
N GLU A 453 -80.60 10.58 -37.93
CA GLU A 453 -81.96 10.15 -38.29
C GLU A 453 -83.03 11.14 -37.82
N LYS A 454 -82.94 11.62 -36.56
CA LYS A 454 -83.86 12.64 -36.03
C LYS A 454 -83.75 13.96 -36.78
N VAL A 455 -82.52 14.42 -37.09
CA VAL A 455 -82.28 15.63 -37.88
C VAL A 455 -82.83 15.48 -39.30
N ASN A 456 -82.60 14.35 -39.97
CA ASN A 456 -83.18 14.08 -41.29
C ASN A 456 -84.71 14.08 -41.25
N THR A 457 -85.32 13.46 -40.22
CA THR A 457 -86.77 13.42 -40.02
C THR A 457 -87.34 14.82 -39.79
N MET A 458 -86.68 15.64 -38.95
CA MET A 458 -87.07 17.05 -38.74
C MET A 458 -86.91 17.87 -40.03
N HIS A 459 -85.86 17.63 -40.82
CA HIS A 459 -85.64 18.33 -42.09
C HIS A 459 -86.74 18.00 -43.11
N GLN A 460 -87.13 16.72 -43.22
CA GLN A 460 -88.24 16.29 -44.07
C GLN A 460 -89.55 16.96 -43.64
N LEU A 461 -89.89 16.90 -42.34
CA LEU A 461 -91.09 17.58 -41.80
C LEU A 461 -91.10 19.09 -42.05
N ILE A 462 -89.94 19.74 -42.09
CA ILE A 462 -89.81 21.16 -42.44
C ILE A 462 -90.06 21.42 -43.93
N GLU A 463 -89.55 20.58 -44.84
CA GLU A 463 -89.82 20.72 -46.28
C GLU A 463 -91.26 20.32 -46.65
N ASP A 464 -91.84 19.32 -45.99
CA ASP A 464 -93.25 18.95 -46.11
C ASP A 464 -94.14 20.12 -45.67
N ALA A 465 -93.88 20.71 -44.50
CA ALA A 465 -94.61 21.88 -44.00
C ALA A 465 -94.45 23.12 -44.89
N LYS A 466 -93.25 23.38 -45.43
CA LYS A 466 -93.01 24.44 -46.43
C LYS A 466 -93.81 24.20 -47.71
N THR A 467 -93.96 22.94 -48.12
CA THR A 467 -94.71 22.57 -49.33
C THR A 467 -96.20 22.78 -49.10
N ALA A 468 -96.75 22.25 -48.01
CA ALA A 468 -98.15 22.45 -47.63
C ALA A 468 -98.51 23.94 -47.46
N HIS A 469 -97.67 24.77 -46.84
CA HIS A 469 -97.91 26.21 -46.77
C HIS A 469 -97.82 26.92 -48.13
N ARG A 470 -96.98 26.44 -49.05
CA ARG A 470 -96.91 26.97 -50.43
C ARG A 470 -98.17 26.62 -51.22
N GLU A 471 -98.71 25.41 -51.03
CA GLU A 471 -99.97 24.96 -51.61
C GLU A 471 -101.15 25.76 -51.04
N GLU A 472 -101.25 25.90 -49.71
CA GLU A 472 -102.27 26.70 -49.03
C GLU A 472 -102.25 28.18 -49.48
N LEU A 473 -101.06 28.78 -49.64
CA LEU A 473 -100.91 30.12 -50.21
C LEU A 473 -101.34 30.17 -51.69
N GLY A 474 -101.07 29.12 -52.47
CA GLY A 474 -101.53 28.98 -53.85
C GLY A 474 -103.05 28.91 -53.96
N GLU A 475 -103.70 28.07 -53.15
CA GLU A 475 -105.16 27.97 -53.07
C GLU A 475 -105.80 29.29 -52.60
N LYS A 476 -105.23 29.94 -51.58
CA LYS A 476 -105.69 31.26 -51.12
C LYS A 476 -105.53 32.33 -52.19
N GLN A 477 -104.45 32.31 -52.98
CA GLN A 477 -104.26 33.22 -54.10
C GLN A 477 -105.29 32.96 -55.21
N GLN A 478 -105.49 31.70 -55.63
CA GLN A 478 -106.51 31.34 -56.62
C GLN A 478 -107.93 31.73 -56.16
N SER A 479 -108.25 31.52 -54.88
CA SER A 479 -109.52 31.93 -54.28
C SER A 479 -109.70 33.45 -54.27
N MET A 480 -108.62 34.20 -53.97
CA MET A 480 -108.61 35.66 -54.02
C MET A 480 -108.81 36.19 -55.45
N ASP A 481 -108.13 35.61 -56.43
CA ASP A 481 -108.25 35.99 -57.84
C ASP A 481 -109.63 35.62 -58.42
N ALA A 482 -110.19 34.47 -58.03
CA ALA A 482 -111.56 34.09 -58.39
C ALA A 482 -112.62 35.01 -57.75
N ALA A 483 -112.46 35.37 -56.48
CA ALA A 483 -113.34 36.31 -55.79
C ALA A 483 -113.26 37.72 -56.41
N LYS A 484 -112.05 38.16 -56.80
CA LYS A 484 -111.82 39.41 -57.53
C LYS A 484 -112.49 39.39 -58.91
N ALA A 485 -112.28 38.33 -59.70
CA ALA A 485 -112.92 38.18 -61.01
C ALA A 485 -114.47 38.16 -60.91
N ALA A 486 -115.02 37.53 -59.85
CA ALA A 486 -116.46 37.56 -59.59
C ALA A 486 -116.96 38.96 -59.19
N HIS A 487 -116.21 39.69 -58.37
CA HIS A 487 -116.51 41.08 -58.00
C HIS A 487 -116.46 42.01 -59.22
N ASP A 488 -115.44 41.89 -60.07
CA ASP A 488 -115.28 42.70 -61.28
C ASP A 488 -116.41 42.38 -62.28
N ALA A 489 -116.79 41.11 -62.44
CA ALA A 489 -117.93 40.72 -63.27
C ALA A 489 -119.29 41.20 -62.73
N GLU A 490 -119.50 41.27 -61.41
CA GLU A 490 -120.70 41.90 -60.84
C GLU A 490 -120.67 43.42 -60.97
N THR A 491 -119.49 44.03 -60.87
CA THR A 491 -119.28 45.47 -61.12
C THR A 491 -119.65 45.83 -62.55
N ASP A 492 -119.25 45.04 -63.55
CA ASP A 492 -119.65 45.26 -64.94
C ASP A 492 -121.15 44.98 -65.19
N LYS A 493 -121.77 43.98 -64.51
CA LYS A 493 -123.24 43.81 -64.54
C LYS A 493 -123.96 45.05 -64.00
N LEU A 494 -123.52 45.58 -62.87
CA LEU A 494 -124.07 46.81 -62.28
C LEU A 494 -123.86 48.01 -63.20
N ARG A 495 -122.70 48.13 -63.84
CA ARG A 495 -122.37 49.17 -64.82
C ARG A 495 -123.27 49.12 -66.06
N ILE A 496 -123.48 47.94 -66.64
CA ILE A 496 -124.41 47.72 -67.75
C ILE A 496 -125.83 48.12 -67.31
N ARG A 497 -126.28 47.65 -66.14
CA ARG A 497 -127.61 47.95 -65.59
C ARG A 497 -127.84 49.44 -65.34
N ILE A 498 -126.80 50.19 -64.94
CA ILE A 498 -126.82 51.65 -64.80
C ILE A 498 -126.96 52.32 -66.18
N GLU A 499 -126.20 51.88 -67.19
CA GLU A 499 -126.25 52.45 -68.53
C GLU A 499 -127.57 52.12 -69.27
N ASP A 500 -128.13 50.91 -69.09
CA ASP A 500 -129.48 50.53 -69.52
C ASP A 500 -130.55 51.40 -68.86
N THR A 501 -130.45 51.61 -67.54
CA THR A 501 -131.38 52.47 -66.79
C THR A 501 -131.32 53.91 -67.30
N LYS A 502 -130.10 54.42 -67.55
CA LYS A 502 -129.84 55.74 -68.15
C LYS A 502 -130.36 55.83 -69.60
N ALA A 503 -130.27 54.76 -70.39
CA ALA A 503 -130.87 54.68 -71.71
C ALA A 503 -132.42 54.66 -71.65
N MET A 504 -133.02 53.93 -70.71
CA MET A 504 -134.47 53.97 -70.46
C MET A 504 -134.93 55.38 -70.06
N TYR A 505 -134.23 56.06 -69.14
CA TYR A 505 -134.56 57.44 -68.78
C TYR A 505 -134.39 58.40 -69.97
N LYS A 506 -133.31 58.28 -70.76
CA LYS A 506 -133.11 59.08 -71.98
C LYS A 506 -134.24 58.87 -73.00
N ASN A 507 -134.67 57.63 -73.22
CA ASN A 507 -135.82 57.33 -74.08
C ASN A 507 -137.13 57.86 -73.49
N ARG A 508 -137.35 57.75 -72.18
CA ARG A 508 -138.57 58.25 -71.52
C ARG A 508 -138.67 59.79 -71.55
N VAL A 509 -137.53 60.48 -71.42
CA VAL A 509 -137.43 61.93 -71.67
C VAL A 509 -137.69 62.26 -73.14
N GLY A 510 -137.14 61.49 -74.08
CA GLY A 510 -137.42 61.65 -75.52
C GLY A 510 -138.90 61.47 -75.89
N VAL A 511 -139.57 60.46 -75.32
CA VAL A 511 -141.01 60.24 -75.50
C VAL A 511 -141.83 61.36 -74.87
N ALA A 512 -141.49 61.80 -73.66
CA ALA A 512 -142.17 62.93 -73.01
C ALA A 512 -141.99 64.24 -73.80
N GLN A 513 -140.78 64.50 -74.32
CA GLN A 513 -140.51 65.65 -75.19
C GLN A 513 -141.28 65.56 -76.50
N LYS A 514 -141.42 64.37 -77.09
CA LYS A 514 -142.27 64.18 -78.28
C LYS A 514 -143.74 64.45 -77.96
N GLN A 515 -144.27 63.90 -76.86
CA GLN A 515 -145.65 64.16 -76.41
C GLN A 515 -145.89 65.65 -76.13
N LEU A 516 -144.91 66.37 -75.58
CA LEU A 516 -144.96 67.81 -75.40
C LEU A 516 -145.06 68.55 -76.74
N ASN A 517 -144.26 68.14 -77.74
CA ASN A 517 -144.26 68.73 -79.08
C ASN A 517 -145.55 68.40 -79.85
N ASP A 518 -146.02 67.15 -79.81
CA ASP A 518 -147.27 66.69 -80.43
C ASP A 518 -148.49 67.42 -79.81
N SER A 519 -148.48 67.62 -78.49
CA SER A 519 -149.48 68.42 -77.76
C SER A 519 -149.41 69.91 -78.14
N LYS A 520 -148.20 70.50 -78.23
CA LYS A 520 -148.00 71.88 -78.70
C LYS A 520 -148.60 72.07 -80.10
N ALA A 521 -148.26 71.19 -81.04
CA ALA A 521 -148.79 71.25 -82.41
C ALA A 521 -150.32 71.16 -82.44
N THR A 522 -150.91 70.25 -81.66
CA THR A 522 -152.37 70.12 -81.51
C THR A 522 -153.03 71.40 -80.97
N HIS A 523 -152.36 72.12 -80.06
CA HIS A 523 -152.81 73.41 -79.56
C HIS A 523 -152.64 74.54 -80.59
N GLU A 524 -151.53 74.50 -81.34
CA GLU A 524 -151.16 75.48 -82.38
C GLU A 524 -152.12 75.38 -83.58
N ASP A 525 -152.58 74.17 -83.94
CA ASP A 525 -153.65 73.95 -84.93
C ASP A 525 -155.03 74.36 -84.41
N LYS A 526 -155.36 74.14 -83.12
CA LYS A 526 -156.57 74.71 -82.51
C LYS A 526 -156.58 76.24 -82.53
N VAL A 527 -155.43 76.90 -82.35
CA VAL A 527 -155.32 78.37 -82.47
C VAL A 527 -155.56 78.82 -83.90
N LYS A 528 -155.03 78.12 -84.91
CA LYS A 528 -155.34 78.38 -86.33
C LYS A 528 -156.82 78.21 -86.64
N GLU A 529 -157.48 77.17 -86.12
CA GLU A 529 -158.91 76.94 -86.33
C GLU A 529 -159.78 78.02 -85.67
N MET A 530 -159.44 78.46 -84.45
CA MET A 530 -160.13 79.60 -83.82
C MET A 530 -159.91 80.91 -84.60
N GLN A 531 -158.72 81.13 -85.16
CA GLN A 531 -158.48 82.28 -86.04
C GLN A 531 -159.32 82.19 -87.33
N ARG A 532 -159.38 81.01 -87.96
CA ARG A 532 -160.21 80.74 -89.14
C ARG A 532 -161.69 81.07 -88.90
N GLN A 533 -162.22 80.70 -87.74
CA GLN A 533 -163.60 81.01 -87.34
C GLN A 533 -163.85 82.51 -87.09
N ILE A 534 -162.85 83.24 -86.59
CA ILE A 534 -162.90 84.72 -86.47
C ILE A 534 -162.94 85.35 -87.86
N ASP A 535 -162.11 84.87 -88.80
CA ASP A 535 -162.02 85.39 -90.17
C ASP A 535 -163.29 85.06 -90.99
N GLU A 536 -163.91 83.90 -90.77
CA GLU A 536 -165.23 83.54 -91.32
C GLU A 536 -166.35 84.47 -90.81
N CYS A 537 -166.37 84.79 -89.51
CA CYS A 537 -167.33 85.76 -88.95
C CYS A 537 -167.18 87.17 -89.55
N ASN A 538 -165.94 87.61 -89.79
CA ASN A 538 -165.69 88.91 -90.41
C ASN A 538 -166.13 88.94 -91.88
N THR A 539 -165.78 87.92 -92.66
CA THR A 539 -166.17 87.83 -94.08
C THR A 539 -167.67 87.68 -94.30
N ALA A 540 -168.39 87.00 -93.40
CA ALA A 540 -169.86 86.96 -93.44
C ALA A 540 -170.47 88.36 -93.28
N ARG A 541 -170.03 89.10 -92.25
CA ARG A 541 -170.51 90.47 -91.97
C ARG A 541 -170.24 91.45 -93.11
N ASP A 542 -169.08 91.33 -93.76
CA ASP A 542 -168.71 92.22 -94.86
C ASP A 542 -169.45 91.86 -96.16
N LYS A 543 -169.92 90.61 -96.31
CA LYS A 543 -170.76 90.15 -97.44
C LYS A 543 -172.21 90.65 -97.34
N ASP A 544 -172.81 90.65 -96.15
CA ASP A 544 -174.14 91.24 -95.92
C ASP A 544 -174.15 92.74 -96.27
N ALA A 545 -173.06 93.46 -95.95
CA ALA A 545 -172.89 94.85 -96.33
C ALA A 545 -172.75 95.05 -97.86
N GLU A 546 -172.16 94.08 -98.57
CA GLU A 546 -172.04 94.12 -100.04
C GLU A 546 -173.36 93.82 -100.75
N GLU A 547 -174.18 92.90 -100.23
CA GLU A 547 -175.50 92.56 -100.78
C GLU A 547 -176.51 93.71 -100.59
N HIS A 548 -176.48 94.39 -99.45
CA HIS A 548 -177.19 95.67 -99.25
C HIS A 548 -176.79 96.76 -100.29
N GLY A 549 -175.52 96.75 -100.73
CA GLY A 549 -175.03 97.64 -101.79
C GLY A 549 -175.52 97.26 -103.20
N LYS A 550 -175.82 95.98 -103.45
CA LYS A 550 -176.22 95.45 -104.76
C LYS A 550 -177.72 95.66 -105.04
N GLU A 551 -178.61 95.46 -104.08
CA GLU A 551 -180.05 95.75 -104.29
C GLU A 551 -180.33 97.24 -104.51
N MET A 552 -179.62 98.12 -103.80
CA MET A 552 -179.67 99.59 -104.00
C MET A 552 -179.18 100.03 -105.39
N LYS A 553 -178.52 99.14 -106.14
CA LYS A 553 -178.19 99.32 -107.56
C LYS A 553 -179.29 98.78 -108.48
N SER A 554 -179.87 97.62 -108.16
CA SER A 554 -181.04 97.06 -108.88
C SER A 554 -182.21 98.06 -108.95
N MET A 555 -182.51 98.75 -107.84
CA MET A 555 -183.53 99.82 -107.80
C MET A 555 -183.24 101.01 -108.72
N ARG A 556 -181.99 101.19 -109.16
CA ARG A 556 -181.57 102.27 -110.07
C ARG A 556 -181.73 101.84 -111.52
N ASP A 557 -181.23 100.66 -111.85
CA ASP A 557 -181.14 100.20 -113.24
C ASP A 557 -182.53 99.93 -113.86
N ALA A 558 -183.52 99.51 -113.07
CA ALA A 558 -184.91 99.34 -113.53
C ALA A 558 -185.65 100.68 -113.84
N ILE A 559 -185.24 101.79 -113.21
CA ILE A 559 -185.77 103.13 -113.52
C ILE A 559 -185.24 103.60 -114.90
N GLU A 560 -184.04 103.18 -115.27
CA GLU A 560 -183.43 103.42 -116.58
C GLU A 560 -184.21 102.68 -117.70
N GLU A 561 -184.69 101.46 -117.45
CA GLU A 561 -185.46 100.66 -118.42
C GLU A 561 -186.88 101.22 -118.66
N MET A 562 -187.56 101.71 -117.62
CA MET A 562 -188.83 102.44 -117.75
C MET A 562 -188.72 103.68 -118.65
N ARG A 563 -187.53 104.28 -118.77
CA ARG A 563 -187.28 105.42 -119.66
C ARG A 563 -187.08 105.02 -121.12
N ASN A 564 -186.49 103.86 -121.38
CA ASN A 564 -186.04 103.48 -122.72
C ASN A 564 -187.16 102.88 -123.58
N THR A 565 -188.09 102.10 -123.01
CA THR A 565 -189.27 101.62 -123.76
C THR A 565 -190.27 102.74 -124.04
N HIS A 566 -190.33 103.76 -123.17
CA HIS A 566 -191.10 104.99 -123.43
C HIS A 566 -190.54 105.80 -124.63
N TRP A 567 -189.24 105.69 -124.92
CA TRP A 567 -188.63 106.30 -126.11
C TRP A 567 -189.01 105.58 -127.41
N ALA A 568 -189.14 104.25 -127.37
CA ALA A 568 -189.61 103.46 -128.50
C ALA A 568 -191.07 103.77 -128.93
N ALA A 569 -191.87 104.40 -128.06
CA ALA A 569 -193.21 104.88 -128.40
C ALA A 569 -193.21 106.09 -129.36
N ILE A 570 -192.07 106.78 -129.54
CA ILE A 570 -192.03 108.11 -130.17
C ILE A 570 -191.54 108.07 -131.63
N GLU A 571 -190.71 107.10 -132.02
CA GLU A 571 -190.05 107.13 -133.34
C GLU A 571 -190.95 106.64 -134.48
N THR A 572 -191.86 105.69 -134.23
CA THR A 572 -192.77 105.16 -135.28
C THR A 572 -193.98 106.05 -135.55
N GLU A 573 -194.41 106.90 -134.62
CA GLU A 573 -195.42 107.94 -134.91
C GLU A 573 -194.87 109.02 -135.87
N LYS A 574 -193.56 109.30 -135.84
CA LYS A 574 -192.95 110.33 -136.71
C LYS A 574 -193.00 110.00 -138.19
N SER A 575 -193.20 108.73 -138.57
CA SER A 575 -193.53 108.36 -139.96
C SER A 575 -194.98 108.67 -140.37
N SER A 576 -195.58 109.67 -139.71
CA SER A 576 -196.39 110.71 -140.37
C SER A 576 -196.03 110.88 -141.85
N HIS A 577 -197.00 110.94 -142.76
CA HIS A 577 -197.72 112.18 -143.09
C HIS A 577 -196.86 113.38 -143.56
N GLY A 578 -195.55 113.19 -143.84
CA GLY A 578 -194.71 114.07 -144.68
C GLY A 578 -195.08 114.05 -146.18
N ARG A 579 -196.38 114.10 -146.43
CA ARG A 579 -197.19 114.22 -147.65
C ARG A 579 -198.62 114.09 -147.12
N GLU A 580 -199.16 115.10 -146.45
CA GLU A 580 -199.07 116.52 -146.81
C GLU A 580 -199.45 116.74 -148.27
N LYS A 581 -200.76 116.61 -148.51
CA LYS A 581 -201.49 117.71 -149.16
C LYS A 581 -201.24 118.95 -148.26
N GLN A 582 -200.75 120.09 -148.74
CA GLN A 582 -201.59 121.12 -149.37
C GLN A 582 -202.93 121.42 -148.62
N SER A 583 -203.05 121.20 -147.27
CA SER A 583 -204.17 121.51 -146.30
C SER A 583 -204.05 120.71 -144.96
N LEU A 584 -204.39 121.08 -143.69
CA LEU A 584 -204.80 122.28 -142.88
C LEU A 584 -204.85 121.88 -141.34
N GLU A 585 -204.90 122.80 -140.35
CA GLU A 585 -204.65 122.55 -138.89
C GLU A 585 -205.48 123.37 -137.83
N THR A 586 -205.59 122.97 -136.52
CA THR A 586 -206.18 123.78 -135.38
C THR A 586 -206.06 123.22 -133.90
N THR A 587 -206.20 124.09 -132.87
CA THR A 587 -206.65 123.88 -131.41
C THR A 587 -205.82 123.05 -130.38
N HIS A 588 -205.93 123.13 -129.02
CA HIS A 588 -206.24 124.20 -128.00
C HIS A 588 -205.70 123.90 -126.54
N TYR A 589 -206.35 124.30 -125.39
CA TYR A 589 -205.64 124.72 -124.13
C TYR A 589 -206.49 124.84 -122.78
N LYS A 590 -205.86 124.67 -121.57
CA LYS A 590 -206.00 125.44 -120.25
C LYS A 590 -206.67 124.91 -118.91
N GLU A 591 -206.08 125.32 -117.73
CA GLU A 591 -206.64 125.90 -116.44
C GLU A 591 -206.85 125.15 -115.05
N LYS A 592 -206.47 125.84 -113.92
CA LYS A 592 -206.80 125.74 -112.44
C LYS A 592 -206.60 124.41 -111.66
N GLY A 593 -206.50 124.37 -110.31
CA GLY A 593 -206.35 125.40 -109.25
C GLY A 593 -207.05 125.04 -107.91
N GLY A 594 -206.36 125.06 -106.76
CA GLY A 594 -206.94 124.78 -105.43
C GLY A 594 -205.91 124.28 -104.41
#